data_AF-Q3A0H5-F1
#
_entry.id   AF-Q3A0H5-F1
#
_cell.length_a   1.000
_cell.length_b   1.000
_cell.length_c   1.000
_cell.angle_alpha   90.00
_cell.angle_beta   90.00
_cell.angle_gamma   90.00
#
_symmetry.space_group_name_H-M   'P 1'
#
loop_
_entity.id
_entity.type
_entity.pdbx_description
1 polymer ?
#
loop_
_entity_poly.entity_id
_entity_poly.type
_entity_poly.pdbx_seq_one_letter_code
_entity_poly.pdbx_strand_id
1 'polypeptide(L)'
;MKTTVAFFGALAGVAGVAGLYFGLGIGWISLAIVVGVTLVGYIVAHLTATTGFGEFMRGLLIGFNAGLNGFLGAAVYAWLLGPAGVAVGGILGVLNFLAVFPVFSRSEVFQGFLGWLCLFQPMAYLVAGLGLLFYLTNLLLHPVALITGTKFLRVLGLRVDWKTGTFFQRGGLCSNLNPAHTAYNMGNFSFVDQSTTIWPIEHEAGHTLNLATFGSLFHLFGAFDEIVIGTGADDLAERLAESNNPSTAQGNIIAMWI
;
A
#
# COMPACT_ATOMS: atom_id res chain seq x y z
N MET A 1 0.97 -16.71 8.02
CA MET A 1 2.19 -16.76 7.19
C MET A 1 3.21 -17.67 7.86
N LYS A 2 3.77 -18.67 7.16
CA LYS A 2 4.91 -19.45 7.63
C LYS A 2 6.17 -18.59 7.49
N THR A 3 6.59 -18.03 8.63
CA THR A 3 7.66 -17.04 8.74
C THR A 3 8.94 -17.46 8.02
N THR A 4 9.34 -18.73 8.12
CA THR A 4 10.60 -19.21 7.51
C THR A 4 10.61 -19.06 5.99
N VAL A 5 9.52 -19.41 5.31
CA VAL A 5 9.46 -19.38 3.84
C VAL A 5 9.39 -17.95 3.33
N ALA A 6 8.57 -17.11 3.97
CA ALA A 6 8.50 -15.69 3.66
C ALA A 6 9.82 -14.96 3.95
N PHE A 7 10.54 -15.34 5.01
CA PHE A 7 11.85 -14.78 5.33
C PHE A 7 12.88 -15.02 4.22
N PHE A 8 12.98 -16.24 3.70
CA PHE A 8 13.87 -16.52 2.56
C PHE A 8 13.45 -15.78 1.29
N GLY A 9 12.15 -15.65 1.05
CA GLY A 9 11.64 -14.78 -0.01
C GLY A 9 12.13 -13.34 0.16
N ALA A 10 11.97 -12.78 1.36
CA ALA A 10 12.37 -11.41 1.64
C ALA A 10 13.88 -11.18 1.52
N LEU A 11 14.71 -12.12 1.97
CA LEU A 11 16.14 -12.06 1.73
C LEU A 11 16.47 -12.05 0.23
N ALA A 12 15.81 -12.90 -0.57
CA ALA A 12 15.97 -12.90 -2.02
C ALA A 12 15.54 -11.57 -2.65
N GLY A 13 14.44 -10.97 -2.17
CA GLY A 13 13.98 -9.65 -2.60
C GLY A 13 15.00 -8.55 -2.32
N VAL A 14 15.49 -8.45 -1.07
CA VAL A 14 16.51 -7.46 -0.68
C VAL A 14 17.80 -7.67 -1.47
N ALA A 15 18.27 -8.91 -1.61
CA ALA A 15 19.46 -9.25 -2.37
C ALA A 15 19.31 -8.88 -3.86
N GLY A 16 18.13 -9.11 -4.44
CA GLY A 16 17.80 -8.69 -5.80
C GLY A 16 17.92 -7.18 -6.00
N VAL A 17 17.34 -6.39 -5.09
CA VAL A 17 17.48 -4.92 -5.15
C VAL A 17 18.91 -4.47 -4.96
N ALA A 18 19.65 -5.06 -4.01
CA ALA A 18 21.06 -4.75 -3.81
C ALA A 18 21.88 -5.05 -5.08
N GLY A 19 21.64 -6.20 -5.72
CA GLY A 19 22.27 -6.56 -7.00
C GLY A 19 21.93 -5.57 -8.12
N LEU A 20 20.68 -5.11 -8.21
CA LEU A 20 20.30 -4.06 -9.16
C LEU A 20 21.02 -2.74 -8.86
N TYR A 21 21.03 -2.31 -7.61
CA TYR A 21 21.63 -1.04 -7.19
C TYR A 21 23.15 -1.01 -7.43
N PHE A 22 23.87 -2.04 -7.00
CA PHE A 22 25.33 -2.09 -7.13
C PHE A 22 25.81 -2.56 -8.51
N GLY A 23 25.00 -3.34 -9.23
CA GLY A 23 25.36 -3.88 -10.54
C GLY A 23 24.97 -2.97 -11.71
N LEU A 24 23.72 -2.48 -11.73
CA LEU A 24 23.16 -1.68 -12.82
C LEU A 24 22.96 -0.20 -12.48
N GLY A 25 22.98 0.16 -11.19
CA GLY A 25 22.67 1.51 -10.72
C GLY A 25 21.19 1.85 -10.78
N ILE A 26 20.86 3.12 -10.51
CA ILE A 26 19.50 3.65 -10.66
C ILE A 26 19.34 4.19 -12.07
N GLY A 27 18.45 3.59 -12.85
CA GLY A 27 18.15 4.02 -14.22
C GLY A 27 16.93 3.31 -14.80
N TRP A 28 16.61 3.60 -16.07
CA TRP A 28 15.42 3.08 -16.75
C TRP A 28 15.36 1.55 -16.82
N ILE A 29 16.51 0.90 -17.01
CA ILE A 29 16.60 -0.57 -17.03
C ILE A 29 16.23 -1.14 -15.66
N SER A 30 16.83 -0.61 -14.58
CA SER A 30 16.52 -1.03 -13.20
C SER A 30 15.06 -0.79 -12.86
N LEU A 31 14.46 0.32 -13.33
CA LEU A 31 13.04 0.60 -13.17
C LEU A 31 12.17 -0.44 -13.90
N ALA A 32 12.49 -0.76 -15.16
CA ALA A 32 11.76 -1.78 -15.92
C ALA A 32 11.84 -3.16 -15.24
N ILE A 33 13.00 -3.52 -14.69
CA ILE A 33 13.16 -4.76 -13.92
C ILE A 33 12.33 -4.71 -12.65
N VAL A 34 12.32 -3.59 -11.91
CA VAL A 34 11.50 -3.41 -10.70
C VAL A 34 10.03 -3.60 -11.02
N VAL A 35 9.51 -2.96 -12.08
CA VAL A 35 8.13 -3.13 -12.53
C VAL A 35 7.84 -4.59 -12.90
N GLY A 36 8.70 -5.22 -13.70
CA GLY A 36 8.53 -6.59 -14.14
C GLY A 36 8.56 -7.61 -13.00
N VAL A 37 9.51 -7.49 -12.07
CA VAL A 37 9.64 -8.38 -10.91
C VAL A 37 8.47 -8.20 -9.97
N THR A 38 8.01 -6.98 -9.70
CA THR A 38 6.83 -6.75 -8.86
C THR A 38 5.57 -7.31 -9.52
N LEU A 39 5.39 -7.14 -10.83
CA LEU A 39 4.22 -7.67 -11.57
C LEU A 39 4.19 -9.20 -11.55
N VAL A 40 5.28 -9.84 -11.97
CA VAL A 40 5.40 -11.30 -11.97
C VAL A 40 5.27 -11.82 -10.54
N GLY A 41 5.89 -11.15 -9.58
CA GLY A 41 5.79 -11.49 -8.17
C GLY A 41 4.37 -11.43 -7.65
N TYR A 42 3.62 -10.37 -7.97
CA TYR A 42 2.21 -10.22 -7.65
C TYR A 42 1.38 -11.36 -8.24
N ILE A 43 1.48 -11.60 -9.56
CA ILE A 43 0.70 -12.62 -10.26
C ILE A 43 0.96 -14.01 -9.66
N VAL A 44 2.23 -14.37 -9.44
CA VAL A 44 2.58 -15.68 -8.89
C VAL A 44 2.11 -15.79 -7.43
N ALA A 45 2.25 -14.74 -6.63
CA ALA A 45 1.74 -14.72 -5.25
C ALA A 45 0.21 -14.87 -5.20
N HIS A 46 -0.52 -14.27 -6.15
CA HIS A 46 -1.96 -14.40 -6.30
C HIS A 46 -2.34 -15.84 -6.65
N LEU A 47 -1.79 -16.38 -7.73
CA LEU A 47 -2.11 -17.72 -8.26
C LEU A 47 -1.75 -18.85 -7.30
N THR A 48 -0.74 -18.63 -6.45
CA THR A 48 -0.26 -19.62 -5.49
C THR A 48 -0.58 -19.23 -4.05
N ALA A 49 -1.54 -18.32 -3.87
CA ALA A 49 -2.02 -17.92 -2.55
C ALA A 49 -2.36 -19.15 -1.71
N THR A 50 -2.06 -19.10 -0.41
CA THR A 50 -2.20 -20.21 0.58
C THR A 50 -1.19 -21.37 0.47
N THR A 51 -0.34 -21.40 -0.56
CA THR A 51 0.75 -22.37 -0.65
C THR A 51 2.05 -21.85 -0.02
N GLY A 52 3.01 -22.74 0.24
CA GLY A 52 4.35 -22.33 0.69
C GLY A 52 5.06 -21.44 -0.33
N PHE A 53 4.88 -21.70 -1.63
CA PHE A 53 5.48 -20.86 -2.66
C PHE A 53 4.85 -19.46 -2.73
N GLY A 54 3.53 -19.34 -2.52
CA GLY A 54 2.87 -18.05 -2.37
C GLY A 54 3.40 -17.26 -1.18
N GLU A 55 3.74 -17.93 -0.08
CA GLU A 55 4.40 -17.29 1.07
C GLU A 55 5.81 -16.81 0.75
N PHE A 56 6.58 -17.58 -0.03
CA PHE A 56 7.88 -17.16 -0.54
C PHE A 56 7.74 -15.90 -1.42
N MET A 57 6.80 -15.90 -2.36
CA MET A 57 6.60 -14.77 -3.28
C MET A 57 6.12 -13.52 -2.55
N ARG A 58 5.23 -13.66 -1.56
CA ARG A 58 4.86 -12.54 -0.70
C ARG A 58 6.07 -12.01 0.06
N GLY A 59 6.86 -12.89 0.67
CA GLY A 59 8.12 -12.51 1.30
C GLY A 59 9.05 -11.76 0.34
N LEU A 60 9.21 -12.25 -0.88
CA LEU A 60 10.01 -11.63 -1.93
C LEU A 60 9.54 -10.22 -2.24
N LEU A 61 8.23 -10.00 -2.39
CA LEU A 61 7.67 -8.66 -2.62
C LEU A 61 7.94 -7.71 -1.43
N ILE A 62 7.80 -8.18 -0.19
CA ILE A 62 8.15 -7.39 1.01
C ILE A 62 9.65 -7.03 0.99
N GLY A 63 10.52 -8.01 0.78
CA GLY A 63 11.96 -7.79 0.74
C GLY A 63 12.38 -6.86 -0.40
N PHE A 64 11.71 -6.95 -1.54
CA PHE A 64 11.96 -6.08 -2.69
C PHE A 64 11.56 -4.64 -2.37
N ASN A 65 10.38 -4.42 -1.79
CA ASN A 65 9.95 -3.09 -1.35
C ASN A 65 10.83 -2.53 -0.21
N ALA A 66 11.25 -3.39 0.73
CA ALA A 66 12.19 -3.04 1.80
C ALA A 66 13.54 -2.58 1.25
N GLY A 67 14.11 -3.34 0.30
CA GLY A 67 15.34 -2.97 -0.39
C GLY A 67 15.19 -1.63 -1.11
N LEU A 68 14.12 -1.45 -1.89
CA LEU A 68 13.87 -0.22 -2.64
C LEU A 68 13.70 0.99 -1.72
N ASN A 69 12.92 0.89 -0.64
CA ASN A 69 12.82 1.95 0.37
C ASN A 69 14.16 2.22 1.05
N GLY A 70 14.99 1.19 1.26
CA GLY A 70 16.35 1.32 1.79
C GLY A 70 17.25 2.18 0.90
N PHE A 71 17.44 1.75 -0.35
CA PHE A 71 18.35 2.39 -1.29
C PHE A 71 17.82 3.72 -1.83
N LEU A 72 16.55 3.79 -2.22
CA LEU A 72 15.93 5.05 -2.65
C LEU A 72 15.80 6.02 -1.48
N GLY A 73 15.48 5.52 -0.28
CA GLY A 73 15.44 6.34 0.92
C GLY A 73 16.80 6.93 1.23
N ALA A 74 17.88 6.14 1.15
CA ALA A 74 19.22 6.66 1.34
C ALA A 74 19.53 7.78 0.32
N ALA A 75 19.15 7.63 -0.95
CA ALA A 75 19.35 8.66 -1.96
C ALA A 75 18.51 9.93 -1.70
N VAL A 76 17.21 9.77 -1.46
CA VAL A 76 16.25 10.88 -1.26
C VAL A 76 16.57 11.64 0.03
N TYR A 77 16.76 10.93 1.14
CA TYR A 77 17.02 11.57 2.43
C TYR A 77 18.45 12.08 2.54
N ALA A 78 19.43 11.49 1.85
CA ALA A 78 20.78 12.06 1.86
C ALA A 78 20.84 13.42 1.18
N TRP A 79 19.98 13.67 0.19
CA TRP A 79 19.84 15.00 -0.40
C TRP A 79 19.32 16.04 0.61
N LEU A 80 18.40 15.65 1.49
CA LEU A 80 17.79 16.56 2.49
C LEU A 80 18.63 16.71 3.77
N LEU A 81 19.23 15.61 4.24
CA LEU A 81 19.83 15.49 5.58
C LEU A 81 21.34 15.20 5.53
N GLY A 82 21.95 15.19 4.34
CA GLY A 82 23.35 14.81 4.16
C GLY A 82 23.60 13.35 4.56
N PRO A 83 24.76 13.01 5.16
CA PRO A 83 25.09 11.64 5.53
C PRO A 83 24.07 10.95 6.44
N ALA A 84 23.35 11.71 7.28
CA ALA A 84 22.31 11.18 8.16
C ALA A 84 21.12 10.57 7.39
N GLY A 85 20.87 11.02 6.15
CA GLY A 85 19.81 10.49 5.30
C GLY A 85 20.02 9.03 4.90
N VAL A 86 21.27 8.56 4.83
CA VAL A 86 21.58 7.14 4.58
C VAL A 86 21.05 6.27 5.72
N ALA A 87 21.18 6.73 6.96
CA ALA A 87 20.64 6.02 8.12
C ALA A 87 19.11 5.98 8.08
N VAL A 88 18.45 7.07 7.68
CA VAL A 88 16.99 7.10 7.49
C VAL A 88 16.56 6.06 6.47
N GLY A 89 17.22 6.01 5.30
CA GLY A 89 16.96 4.97 4.30
C GLY A 89 17.10 3.56 4.87
N GLY A 90 18.22 3.25 5.52
CA GLY A 90 18.44 1.95 6.16
C GLY A 90 17.34 1.58 7.17
N ILE A 91 16.92 2.54 8.00
CA ILE A 91 15.83 2.36 8.97
C ILE A 91 14.51 2.06 8.25
N LEU A 92 14.14 2.81 7.21
CA LEU A 92 12.93 2.55 6.42
C LEU A 92 12.93 1.14 5.81
N GLY A 93 14.08 0.71 5.28
CA GLY A 93 14.25 -0.64 4.73
C GLY A 93 14.08 -1.73 5.80
N VAL A 94 14.73 -1.57 6.96
CA VAL A 94 14.59 -2.53 8.08
C VAL A 94 13.14 -2.62 8.56
N LEU A 95 12.50 -1.47 8.80
CA LEU A 95 11.11 -1.43 9.29
C LEU A 95 10.16 -2.11 8.31
N ASN A 96 10.35 -1.92 7.02
CA ASN A 96 9.57 -2.62 6.00
C ASN A 96 9.80 -4.14 6.02
N PHE A 97 11.07 -4.55 6.12
CA PHE A 97 11.46 -5.95 6.19
C PHE A 97 10.86 -6.67 7.42
N LEU A 98 10.69 -5.96 8.55
CA LEU A 98 10.08 -6.53 9.74
C LEU A 98 8.64 -7.04 9.52
N ALA A 99 7.92 -6.54 8.51
CA ALA A 99 6.56 -7.00 8.17
C ALA A 99 6.49 -8.50 7.82
N VAL A 100 7.62 -9.10 7.43
CA VAL A 100 7.74 -10.54 7.16
C VAL A 100 7.56 -11.40 8.42
N PHE A 101 7.75 -10.84 9.61
CA PHE A 101 7.59 -11.59 10.85
C PHE A 101 6.21 -11.33 11.46
N PRO A 102 5.39 -12.37 11.70
CA PRO A 102 4.06 -12.21 12.29
C PRO A 102 4.04 -11.49 13.63
N VAL A 103 5.12 -11.59 14.42
CA VAL A 103 5.25 -10.85 15.70
C VAL A 103 5.18 -9.33 15.51
N PHE A 104 5.63 -8.83 14.36
CA PHE A 104 5.54 -7.42 13.99
C PHE A 104 4.28 -7.15 13.17
N SER A 105 4.05 -7.87 12.06
CA SER A 105 2.91 -7.57 11.18
C SER A 105 1.54 -7.71 11.84
N ARG A 106 1.40 -8.49 12.91
CA ARG A 106 0.15 -8.62 13.70
C ARG A 106 0.13 -7.78 14.97
N SER A 107 1.17 -6.99 15.21
CA SER A 107 1.20 -6.05 16.32
C SER A 107 0.54 -4.75 15.88
N GLU A 108 -0.53 -4.35 16.58
CA GLU A 108 -1.24 -3.10 16.30
C GLU A 108 -0.34 -1.86 16.41
N VAL A 109 0.63 -1.89 17.33
CA VAL A 109 1.61 -0.81 17.50
C VAL A 109 2.50 -0.71 16.26
N PHE A 110 2.97 -1.85 15.75
CA PHE A 110 3.80 -1.88 14.55
C PHE A 110 3.00 -1.49 13.30
N GLN A 111 1.78 -1.99 13.15
CA GLN A 111 0.87 -1.58 12.08
C GLN A 111 0.65 -0.08 12.10
N GLY A 112 0.40 0.50 13.27
CA GLY A 112 0.19 1.94 13.35
C GLY A 112 1.43 2.73 12.96
N PHE A 113 2.60 2.33 13.46
CA PHE A 113 3.85 2.94 13.06
C PHE A 113 4.11 2.81 11.55
N LEU A 114 3.87 1.64 10.97
CA LEU A 114 4.03 1.37 9.54
C LEU A 114 3.07 2.19 8.67
N GLY A 115 1.80 2.32 9.10
CA GLY A 115 0.79 3.12 8.41
C GLY A 115 1.17 4.61 8.35
N TRP A 116 1.61 5.19 9.46
CA TRP A 116 2.13 6.57 9.46
C TRP A 116 3.41 6.72 8.65
N LEU A 117 4.29 5.72 8.69
CA LEU A 117 5.54 5.70 7.95
C LEU A 117 5.33 5.61 6.43
N CYS A 118 4.18 5.11 5.97
CA CYS A 118 3.83 5.03 4.56
C CYS A 118 4.05 6.38 3.84
N LEU A 119 3.69 7.50 4.48
CA LEU A 119 3.92 8.85 3.92
C LEU A 119 5.39 9.22 3.72
N PHE A 120 6.31 8.52 4.38
CA PHE A 120 7.75 8.77 4.35
C PHE A 120 8.50 7.72 3.51
N GLN A 121 7.84 6.67 3.05
CA GLN A 121 8.48 5.62 2.25
C GLN A 121 8.52 6.02 0.77
N PRO A 122 9.71 6.12 0.12
CA PRO A 122 9.82 6.48 -1.29
C PRO A 122 8.97 5.62 -2.22
N MET A 123 8.83 4.32 -1.92
CA MET A 123 8.01 3.41 -2.72
C MET A 123 6.51 3.65 -2.57
N ALA A 124 6.05 4.42 -1.58
CA ALA A 124 4.65 4.80 -1.41
C ALA A 124 4.32 6.18 -2.01
N TYR A 125 5.33 7.01 -2.31
CA TYR A 125 5.12 8.41 -2.74
C TYR A 125 4.22 8.55 -3.97
N LEU A 126 4.29 7.64 -4.93
CA LEU A 126 3.46 7.72 -6.13
C LEU A 126 1.97 7.62 -5.77
N VAL A 127 1.56 6.56 -5.08
CA VAL A 127 0.16 6.35 -4.72
C VAL A 127 -0.31 7.32 -3.64
N ALA A 128 0.51 7.56 -2.60
CA ALA A 128 0.18 8.52 -1.55
C ALA A 128 0.08 9.97 -2.08
N GLY A 129 0.93 10.34 -3.04
CA GLY A 129 0.89 11.65 -3.69
C GLY A 129 -0.37 11.83 -4.55
N LEU A 130 -0.78 10.80 -5.31
CA LEU A 130 -2.05 10.80 -6.02
C LEU A 130 -3.25 10.87 -5.07
N GLY A 131 -3.22 10.12 -3.96
CA GLY A 131 -4.22 10.20 -2.91
C GLY A 131 -4.32 11.59 -2.30
N LEU A 132 -3.20 12.22 -1.96
CA LEU A 132 -3.20 13.59 -1.46
C LEU A 132 -3.80 14.58 -2.48
N LEU A 133 -3.45 14.44 -3.76
CA LEU A 133 -4.00 15.26 -4.83
C LEU A 133 -5.53 15.13 -4.92
N PHE A 134 -6.06 13.90 -4.86
CA PHE A 134 -7.50 13.65 -4.90
C PHE A 134 -8.21 14.18 -3.65
N TYR A 135 -7.60 14.02 -2.47
CA TYR A 135 -8.10 14.54 -1.21
C TYR A 135 -8.23 16.07 -1.25
N LEU A 136 -7.17 16.75 -1.70
CA LEU A 136 -7.18 18.21 -1.88
C LEU A 136 -8.17 18.65 -2.95
N THR A 137 -8.31 17.92 -4.05
CA THR A 137 -9.26 18.23 -5.12
C THR A 137 -10.69 18.21 -4.59
N ASN A 138 -11.08 17.20 -3.82
CA ASN A 138 -12.39 17.14 -3.19
C ASN A 138 -12.62 18.31 -2.24
N LEU A 139 -11.63 18.66 -1.41
CA LEU A 139 -11.74 19.79 -0.47
C LEU A 139 -11.86 21.13 -1.20
N LEU A 140 -11.09 21.34 -2.27
CA LEU A 140 -11.11 22.57 -3.06
C LEU A 140 -12.42 22.73 -3.87
N LEU A 141 -13.02 21.64 -4.31
CA LEU A 141 -14.30 21.66 -5.04
C LEU A 141 -15.53 21.70 -4.11
N HIS A 142 -15.36 21.42 -2.81
CA HIS A 142 -16.46 21.48 -1.85
C HIS A 142 -17.13 22.86 -1.76
N PRO A 143 -16.40 24.00 -1.68
CA PRO A 143 -17.01 25.33 -1.74
C PRO A 143 -17.84 25.57 -3.02
N VAL A 144 -17.38 25.07 -4.17
CA VAL A 144 -18.13 25.15 -5.43
C VAL A 144 -19.44 24.37 -5.32
N ALA A 145 -19.41 23.20 -4.67
CA ALA A 145 -20.61 22.41 -4.38
C ALA A 145 -21.63 23.18 -3.53
N LEU A 146 -21.16 23.95 -2.54
CA LEU A 146 -22.03 24.76 -1.66
C LEU A 146 -22.67 25.93 -2.42
N ILE A 147 -21.93 26.59 -3.32
CA ILE A 147 -22.43 27.72 -4.11
C ILE A 147 -23.43 27.26 -5.19
N THR A 148 -23.11 26.16 -5.87
CA THR A 148 -23.90 25.68 -7.02
C THR A 148 -25.01 24.70 -6.65
N GLY A 149 -25.02 24.19 -5.41
CA GLY A 149 -25.92 23.11 -4.99
C GLY A 149 -25.55 21.73 -5.58
N THR A 150 -24.38 21.58 -6.19
CA THR A 150 -23.95 20.33 -6.85
C THR A 150 -23.62 19.26 -5.83
N LYS A 151 -24.55 18.33 -5.56
CA LYS A 151 -24.38 17.24 -4.58
C LYS A 151 -23.16 16.36 -4.87
N PHE A 152 -22.87 16.10 -6.15
CA PHE A 152 -21.75 15.26 -6.59
C PHE A 152 -20.38 15.78 -6.14
N LEU A 153 -20.21 17.09 -5.95
CA LEU A 153 -18.95 17.69 -5.50
C LEU A 153 -18.89 17.86 -3.97
N ARG A 154 -19.96 17.53 -3.26
CA ARG A 154 -20.07 17.83 -1.84
C ARG A 154 -19.34 16.76 -1.01
N VAL A 155 -18.40 17.22 -0.19
CA VAL A 155 -17.83 16.42 0.90
C VAL A 155 -18.89 16.30 2.00
N LEU A 156 -19.21 15.06 2.36
CA LEU A 156 -20.25 14.72 3.33
C LEU A 156 -19.68 14.37 4.71
N GLY A 157 -18.41 13.96 4.76
CA GLY A 157 -17.74 13.67 6.02
C GLY A 157 -16.25 13.48 5.84
N LEU A 158 -15.52 13.75 6.91
CA LEU A 158 -14.10 13.47 7.05
C LEU A 158 -13.90 12.65 8.32
N ARG A 159 -13.06 11.62 8.25
CA ARG A 159 -12.63 10.82 9.41
C ARG A 159 -11.14 10.55 9.32
N VAL A 160 -10.53 10.23 10.44
CA VAL A 160 -9.13 9.80 10.49
C VAL A 160 -9.09 8.51 11.29
N ASP A 161 -8.56 7.46 10.69
CA ASP A 161 -8.08 6.31 11.45
C ASP A 161 -6.69 6.66 11.98
N TRP A 162 -6.64 7.04 13.26
CA TRP A 162 -5.38 7.38 13.92
C TRP A 162 -4.48 6.18 14.14
N LYS A 163 -5.03 4.95 14.11
CA LYS A 163 -4.23 3.72 14.22
C LYS A 163 -3.23 3.68 13.08
N THR A 164 -3.68 3.72 11.84
CA THR A 164 -2.81 3.62 10.65
C THR A 164 -2.46 4.96 9.99
N GLY A 165 -3.02 6.07 10.47
CA GLY A 165 -2.84 7.37 9.84
C GLY A 165 -3.54 7.48 8.49
N THR A 166 -4.70 6.83 8.35
CA THR A 166 -5.51 6.86 7.12
C THR A 166 -6.60 7.92 7.22
N PHE A 167 -6.60 8.88 6.29
CA PHE A 167 -7.59 9.96 6.18
C PHE A 167 -8.72 9.52 5.27
N PHE A 168 -9.93 9.55 5.78
CA PHE A 168 -11.13 9.13 5.07
C PHE A 168 -11.97 10.33 4.66
N GLN A 169 -12.42 10.34 3.42
CA GLN A 169 -13.28 11.37 2.86
C GLN A 169 -14.48 10.79 2.13
N ARG A 170 -15.69 11.09 2.64
CA ARG A 170 -16.94 10.68 1.99
C ARG A 170 -17.47 11.79 1.10
N GLY A 171 -17.84 11.43 -0.13
CA GLY A 171 -18.30 12.36 -1.15
C GLY A 171 -17.19 13.31 -1.63
N GLY A 172 -17.50 14.09 -2.66
CA GLY A 172 -16.53 14.84 -3.44
C GLY A 172 -16.28 14.16 -4.80
N LEU A 173 -15.75 14.93 -5.74
CA LEU A 173 -15.52 14.50 -7.13
C LEU A 173 -14.83 13.14 -7.21
N CYS A 174 -13.66 12.98 -6.60
CA CYS A 174 -12.86 11.77 -6.69
C CYS A 174 -13.56 10.58 -6.02
N SER A 175 -14.18 10.79 -4.86
CA SER A 175 -14.90 9.71 -4.16
C SER A 175 -16.10 9.21 -4.96
N ASN A 176 -16.79 10.10 -5.67
CA ASN A 176 -18.00 9.78 -6.44
C ASN A 176 -17.72 9.38 -7.90
N LEU A 177 -16.48 9.51 -8.36
CA LEU A 177 -16.03 8.99 -9.66
C LEU A 177 -15.70 7.50 -9.61
N ASN A 178 -15.71 6.89 -8.43
CA ASN A 178 -15.56 5.45 -8.28
C ASN A 178 -16.71 4.71 -9.00
N PRO A 179 -16.44 3.93 -10.07
CA PRO A 179 -17.49 3.24 -10.81
C PRO A 179 -18.18 2.13 -9.99
N ALA A 180 -17.52 1.61 -8.94
CA ALA A 180 -18.09 0.60 -8.07
C ALA A 180 -19.07 1.17 -7.03
N HIS A 181 -19.13 2.51 -6.87
CA HIS A 181 -19.93 3.19 -5.84
C HIS A 181 -19.66 2.71 -4.40
N THR A 182 -18.43 2.27 -4.14
CA THR A 182 -17.91 1.77 -2.85
C THR A 182 -16.88 2.75 -2.27
N ALA A 183 -15.99 2.25 -1.40
CA ALA A 183 -14.78 2.95 -1.01
C ALA A 183 -13.56 2.41 -1.77
N TYR A 184 -12.49 3.20 -1.82
CA TYR A 184 -11.19 2.79 -2.30
C TYR A 184 -10.07 3.58 -1.58
N ASN A 185 -8.86 3.00 -1.56
CA ASN A 185 -7.70 3.59 -0.91
C ASN A 185 -6.62 4.03 -1.93
N MET A 186 -5.99 5.16 -1.64
CA MET A 186 -4.77 5.62 -2.30
C MET A 186 -3.73 6.06 -1.26
N GLY A 187 -3.10 5.08 -0.65
CA GLY A 187 -2.10 5.26 0.39
C GLY A 187 -2.74 5.69 1.69
N ASN A 188 -2.36 6.82 2.27
CA ASN A 188 -2.99 7.27 3.52
C ASN A 188 -4.32 7.99 3.30
N PHE A 189 -4.91 7.93 2.10
CA PHE A 189 -6.14 8.64 1.75
C PHE A 189 -7.17 7.66 1.19
N SER A 190 -8.29 7.51 1.89
CA SER A 190 -9.41 6.67 1.48
C SER A 190 -10.63 7.50 1.13
N PHE A 191 -11.27 7.11 0.04
CA PHE A 191 -12.37 7.83 -0.58
C PHE A 191 -13.62 6.97 -0.55
N VAL A 192 -14.69 7.47 0.06
CA VAL A 192 -15.95 6.74 0.22
C VAL A 192 -17.02 7.40 -0.64
N ASP A 193 -17.64 6.65 -1.55
CA ASP A 193 -18.75 7.16 -2.36
C ASP A 193 -19.88 7.69 -1.46
N GLN A 194 -20.53 8.78 -1.89
CA GLN A 194 -21.67 9.37 -1.19
C GLN A 194 -22.84 8.40 -0.92
N SER A 195 -23.06 7.38 -1.75
CA SER A 195 -24.11 6.38 -1.56
C SER A 195 -23.72 5.32 -0.53
N THR A 196 -22.43 5.20 -0.20
CA THR A 196 -21.96 4.23 0.79
C THR A 196 -22.22 4.75 2.20
N THR A 197 -23.07 4.06 2.94
CA THR A 197 -23.50 4.46 4.30
C THR A 197 -22.49 4.06 5.38
N ILE A 198 -21.79 2.94 5.19
CA ILE A 198 -20.77 2.40 6.10
C ILE A 198 -19.40 3.03 5.78
N TRP A 199 -18.52 3.13 6.76
CA TRP A 199 -17.11 3.49 6.52
C TRP A 199 -16.29 2.20 6.68
N PRO A 200 -15.75 1.61 5.60
CA PRO A 200 -14.97 0.37 5.68
C PRO A 200 -13.56 0.61 6.24
N ILE A 201 -13.47 1.22 7.43
CA ILE A 201 -12.22 1.79 7.98
C ILE A 201 -11.11 0.74 8.07
N GLU A 202 -11.39 -0.41 8.66
CA GLU A 202 -10.37 -1.45 8.88
C GLU A 202 -9.88 -2.06 7.57
N HIS A 203 -10.77 -2.32 6.61
CA HIS A 203 -10.41 -2.85 5.29
C HIS A 203 -9.51 -1.86 4.53
N GLU A 204 -9.94 -0.60 4.44
CA GLU A 204 -9.22 0.45 3.72
C GLU A 204 -7.87 0.80 4.39
N ALA A 205 -7.80 0.75 5.72
CA ALA A 205 -6.55 0.85 6.46
C ALA A 205 -5.62 -0.33 6.15
N GLY A 206 -6.17 -1.52 5.87
CA GLY A 206 -5.43 -2.67 5.36
C GLY A 206 -4.73 -2.38 4.03
N HIS A 207 -5.35 -1.63 3.12
CA HIS A 207 -4.69 -1.16 1.89
C HIS A 207 -3.56 -0.18 2.17
N THR A 208 -3.69 0.73 3.13
CA THR A 208 -2.58 1.59 3.58
C THR A 208 -1.38 0.76 4.05
N LEU A 209 -1.62 -0.28 4.85
CA LEU A 209 -0.57 -1.19 5.34
C LEU A 209 0.03 -2.03 4.20
N ASN A 210 -0.78 -2.47 3.25
CA ASN A 210 -0.31 -3.13 2.03
C ASN A 210 0.58 -2.20 1.21
N LEU A 211 0.19 -0.95 0.98
CA LEU A 211 1.01 0.03 0.25
C LEU A 211 2.35 0.24 0.95
N ALA A 212 2.33 0.45 2.27
CA ALA A 212 3.55 0.59 3.05
C ALA A 212 4.46 -0.62 2.84
N THR A 213 3.90 -1.83 2.90
CA THR A 213 4.67 -3.08 2.89
C THR A 213 5.14 -3.54 1.52
N PHE A 214 4.36 -3.30 0.47
CA PHE A 214 4.62 -3.82 -0.87
C PHE A 214 4.92 -2.73 -1.91
N GLY A 215 4.64 -1.46 -1.60
CA GLY A 215 4.92 -0.31 -2.44
C GLY A 215 3.86 -0.04 -3.50
N SER A 216 4.01 1.11 -4.18
CA SER A 216 3.04 1.67 -5.13
C SER A 216 2.73 0.74 -6.30
N LEU A 217 3.73 0.00 -6.80
CA LEU A 217 3.53 -0.91 -7.93
C LEU A 217 2.60 -2.07 -7.55
N PHE A 218 2.77 -2.66 -6.36
CA PHE A 218 1.87 -3.68 -5.85
C PHE A 218 0.44 -3.15 -5.71
N HIS A 219 0.29 -1.95 -5.17
CA HIS A 219 -1.02 -1.29 -5.01
C HIS A 219 -1.72 -1.08 -6.35
N LEU A 220 -0.99 -0.59 -7.36
CA LEU A 220 -1.54 -0.36 -8.70
C LEU A 220 -1.87 -1.66 -9.43
N PHE A 221 -1.07 -2.71 -9.25
CA PHE A 221 -1.40 -4.03 -9.80
C PHE A 221 -2.62 -4.64 -9.11
N GLY A 222 -2.77 -4.45 -7.79
CA GLY A 222 -3.99 -4.79 -7.06
C GLY A 222 -5.22 -4.11 -7.65
N ALA A 223 -5.19 -2.78 -7.78
CA ALA A 223 -6.31 -2.05 -8.39
C ALA A 223 -6.61 -2.48 -9.84
N PHE A 224 -5.59 -2.87 -10.62
CA PHE A 224 -5.80 -3.39 -11.97
C PHE A 224 -6.42 -4.79 -11.96
N ASP A 225 -6.00 -5.68 -11.05
CA ASP A 225 -6.58 -7.01 -10.86
C ASP A 225 -8.06 -6.88 -10.45
N GLU A 226 -8.33 -6.06 -9.44
CA GLU A 226 -9.67 -5.77 -8.93
C GLU A 226 -10.62 -5.28 -10.03
N ILE A 227 -10.23 -4.20 -10.72
CA ILE A 227 -11.13 -3.40 -11.57
C ILE A 227 -11.11 -3.89 -13.03
N VAL A 228 -9.93 -4.20 -13.57
CA VAL A 228 -9.76 -4.49 -15.01
C VAL A 228 -9.85 -5.98 -15.30
N ILE A 229 -9.24 -6.82 -14.47
CA ILE A 229 -9.38 -8.27 -14.58
C ILE A 229 -10.72 -8.73 -13.99
N GLY A 230 -11.24 -8.02 -12.99
CA GLY A 230 -12.56 -8.25 -12.41
C GLY A 230 -12.56 -9.37 -11.37
N THR A 231 -11.44 -9.60 -10.70
CA THR A 231 -11.34 -10.55 -9.57
C THR A 231 -12.08 -10.05 -8.33
N GLY A 232 -12.28 -8.73 -8.21
CA GLY A 232 -12.92 -8.09 -7.06
C GLY A 232 -12.29 -8.57 -5.74
N ALA A 233 -13.13 -8.98 -4.81
CA ALA A 233 -12.70 -9.39 -3.46
C ALA A 233 -11.72 -10.58 -3.43
N ASP A 234 -11.58 -11.36 -4.50
CA ASP A 234 -10.62 -12.48 -4.58
C ASP A 234 -9.20 -12.06 -5.02
N ASP A 235 -8.99 -10.79 -5.32
CA ASP A 235 -7.66 -10.30 -5.67
C ASP A 235 -6.68 -10.38 -4.48
N LEU A 236 -5.37 -10.37 -4.76
CA LEU A 236 -4.36 -10.56 -3.72
C LEU A 236 -4.33 -9.38 -2.73
N ALA A 237 -4.52 -8.15 -3.21
CA ALA A 237 -4.44 -6.94 -2.40
C ALA A 237 -5.66 -6.82 -1.46
N GLU A 238 -6.86 -7.06 -1.97
CA GLU A 238 -8.13 -7.15 -1.25
C GLU A 238 -8.08 -8.23 -0.18
N ARG A 239 -7.65 -9.44 -0.52
CA ARG A 239 -7.54 -10.56 0.46
C ARG A 239 -6.54 -10.29 1.57
N LEU A 240 -5.50 -9.50 1.30
CA LEU A 240 -4.53 -9.06 2.31
C LEU A 240 -5.10 -7.91 3.14
N ALA A 241 -5.76 -6.94 2.52
CA ALA A 241 -6.40 -5.81 3.20
C ALA A 241 -7.52 -6.28 4.13
N GLU A 242 -8.31 -7.26 3.69
CA GLU A 242 -9.38 -7.87 4.49
C GLU A 242 -8.82 -8.61 5.71
N SER A 243 -7.56 -9.04 5.68
CA SER A 243 -6.91 -9.58 6.89
C SER A 243 -6.69 -8.53 7.98
N ASN A 244 -6.91 -7.24 7.72
CA ASN A 244 -6.97 -6.19 8.75
C ASN A 244 -8.39 -5.97 9.29
N ASN A 245 -9.42 -6.51 8.66
CA ASN A 245 -10.81 -6.35 9.08
C ASN A 245 -11.24 -7.48 10.04
N PRO A 246 -11.34 -7.25 11.36
CA PRO A 246 -11.72 -8.29 12.32
C PRO A 246 -13.19 -8.72 12.22
N SER A 247 -14.02 -7.93 11.53
CA SER A 247 -15.46 -8.16 11.40
C SER A 247 -15.86 -8.84 10.09
N THR A 248 -14.87 -9.21 9.28
CA THR A 248 -15.11 -9.82 7.98
C THR A 248 -15.75 -11.20 8.06
N ALA A 249 -16.67 -11.46 7.13
CA ALA A 249 -17.21 -12.79 6.87
C ALA A 249 -16.59 -13.44 5.62
N GLN A 250 -15.58 -12.80 5.00
CA GLN A 250 -15.00 -13.28 3.74
C GLN A 250 -14.18 -14.55 3.97
N GLY A 251 -14.48 -15.61 3.20
CA GLY A 251 -13.86 -16.93 3.40
C GLY A 251 -12.42 -17.07 2.87
N ASN A 252 -12.00 -16.17 1.97
CA ASN A 252 -10.76 -16.31 1.19
C ASN A 252 -9.60 -15.42 1.68
N ILE A 253 -9.52 -15.08 2.97
CA ILE A 253 -8.53 -14.13 3.50
C ILE A 253 -7.11 -14.72 3.47
N ILE A 254 -6.12 -13.88 3.17
CA ILE A 254 -4.70 -14.22 3.30
C ILE A 254 -4.16 -13.56 4.57
N ALA A 255 -3.93 -14.36 5.62
CA ALA A 255 -3.48 -13.83 6.91
C ALA A 255 -2.15 -13.04 6.81
N MET A 256 -2.20 -11.78 7.21
CA MET A 256 -1.06 -10.87 7.33
C MET A 256 -1.19 -9.97 8.56
N TRP A 257 -2.32 -9.27 8.72
CA TRP A 257 -2.51 -8.27 9.77
C TRP A 257 -3.15 -8.83 11.06
N ILE A 258 -3.83 -9.98 10.97
CA ILE A 258 -4.35 -10.76 12.11
C ILE A 258 -3.82 -12.21 12.13
#